data_AF-A0AAJ5W976-F1
#
_entry.id   AF-A0AAJ5W976-F1
#
_cell.length_a   1.000
_cell.length_b   1.000
_cell.length_c   1.000
_cell.angle_alpha   90.00
_cell.angle_beta   90.00
_cell.angle_gamma   90.00
#
_symmetry.space_group_name_H-M   'P 1'
#
loop_
_entity.id
_entity.type
_entity.pdbx_description
1 polymer ?
#
loop_
_entity_poly.entity_id
_entity_poly.type
_entity_poly.pdbx_seq_one_letter_code
_entity_poly.pdbx_strand_id
1 'polypeptide(L)'
;MNYQRLLNFIVENQNANLMDFYDKSYNKLQELNKRIDRTTVSLLVIVLVYFLLATSSVESFSIGPFNIKDINLVAQLLPILFAYLLFDLLTSSIHKTEVLITVKMLFLSIYLQEVEPSDFEEIKNKHNFFTRVLLPFSFTTDLSRLFVGKTQVGLGCFGLLLSLPLLSLYLLPFVLEFFMLRDLYFNGFDNIIGKISFYMTIYINLVLIFYYIKVTLTNLKDLKEQE
;
A
#
# COMPACT_ATOMS: atom_id res chain seq x y z
N MET A 1 2.64 15.48 -4.29
CA MET A 1 2.81 16.94 -4.58
C MET A 1 3.56 17.57 -3.41
N ASN A 2 4.50 18.51 -3.63
CA ASN A 2 5.22 19.14 -2.50
C ASN A 2 4.22 19.92 -1.63
N TYR A 3 4.24 19.66 -0.31
CA TYR A 3 3.37 20.28 0.68
C TYR A 3 3.39 21.82 0.62
N GLN A 4 4.57 22.41 0.47
CA GLN A 4 4.75 23.86 0.34
C GLN A 4 4.00 24.43 -0.88
N ARG A 5 3.99 23.68 -1.98
CA ARG A 5 3.28 24.09 -3.21
C ARG A 5 1.78 24.00 -3.06
N LEU A 6 1.27 23.02 -2.31
CA LEU A 6 -0.15 22.91 -2.01
C LEU A 6 -0.61 24.07 -1.12
N LEU A 7 0.16 24.42 -0.09
CA LEU A 7 -0.13 25.56 0.76
C LEU A 7 -0.14 26.87 -0.04
N ASN A 8 0.89 27.11 -0.86
CA ASN A 8 0.92 28.30 -1.72
C ASN A 8 -0.27 28.34 -2.67
N PHE A 9 -0.64 27.21 -3.28
CA PHE A 9 -1.82 27.11 -4.13
C PHE A 9 -3.11 27.46 -3.36
N ILE A 10 -3.27 26.99 -2.13
CA ILE A 10 -4.43 27.28 -1.28
C ILE A 10 -4.52 28.79 -0.96
N VAL A 11 -3.40 29.42 -0.61
CA VAL A 11 -3.35 30.85 -0.27
C VAL A 11 -3.57 31.76 -1.48
N GLU A 12 -3.07 31.37 -2.64
CA GLU A 12 -3.08 32.19 -3.87
C GLU A 12 -4.40 32.11 -4.66
N ASN A 13 -5.27 31.13 -4.38
CA ASN A 13 -6.47 30.87 -5.18
C ASN A 13 -7.78 31.23 -4.44
N GLN A 14 -8.78 31.61 -5.24
CA GLN A 14 -10.14 31.89 -4.75
C GLN A 14 -10.94 30.59 -4.53
N ASN A 15 -11.96 30.66 -3.67
CA ASN A 15 -12.80 29.51 -3.27
C ASN A 15 -13.35 28.66 -4.43
N ALA A 16 -13.70 29.25 -5.58
CA ALA A 16 -14.21 28.50 -6.73
C ALA A 16 -13.18 27.54 -7.35
N ASN A 17 -11.92 27.99 -7.48
CA ASN A 17 -10.83 27.15 -7.98
C ASN A 17 -10.43 26.06 -6.97
N LEU A 18 -10.53 26.38 -5.66
CA LEU A 18 -10.29 25.42 -4.59
C LEU A 18 -11.34 24.32 -4.59
N MET A 19 -12.61 24.66 -4.82
CA MET A 19 -13.71 23.69 -4.88
C MET A 19 -13.57 22.73 -6.07
N ASP A 20 -13.26 23.22 -7.27
CA ASP A 20 -12.99 22.36 -8.44
C ASP A 20 -11.80 21.42 -8.20
N PHE A 21 -10.74 21.93 -7.57
CA PHE A 21 -9.58 21.11 -7.23
C PHE A 21 -9.88 20.08 -6.12
N TYR A 22 -10.73 20.45 -5.16
CA TYR A 22 -11.25 19.54 -4.13
C TYR A 22 -12.05 18.40 -4.77
N ASP A 23 -13.00 18.70 -5.65
CA ASP A 23 -13.83 17.70 -6.31
C ASP A 23 -12.98 16.73 -7.15
N LYS A 24 -12.00 17.25 -7.90
CA LYS A 24 -11.03 16.41 -8.65
C LYS A 24 -10.21 15.51 -7.73
N SER A 25 -9.70 16.06 -6.62
CA SER A 25 -8.91 15.30 -5.65
C SER A 25 -9.75 14.24 -4.94
N TYR A 26 -11.00 14.56 -4.60
CA TYR A 26 -11.94 13.64 -3.96
C TYR A 26 -12.37 12.52 -4.90
N ASN A 27 -12.69 12.83 -6.17
CA ASN A 27 -12.95 11.82 -7.19
C ASN A 27 -11.74 10.90 -7.40
N LYS A 28 -10.53 11.47 -7.41
CA LYS A 28 -9.30 10.68 -7.51
C LYS A 28 -9.10 9.74 -6.32
N LEU A 29 -9.44 10.19 -5.11
CA LEU A 29 -9.40 9.37 -3.91
C LEU A 29 -10.35 8.16 -4.02
N GLN A 30 -11.56 8.36 -4.54
CA GLN A 30 -12.52 7.28 -4.77
C GLN A 30 -12.02 6.26 -5.82
N GLU A 31 -11.41 6.74 -6.91
CA GLU A 31 -10.79 5.86 -7.91
C GLU A 31 -9.68 4.99 -7.31
N LEU A 32 -8.81 5.61 -6.51
CA LEU A 32 -7.71 4.91 -5.84
C LEU A 32 -8.23 3.86 -4.86
N ASN A 33 -9.30 4.15 -4.11
CA ASN A 33 -9.96 3.15 -3.26
C ASN A 33 -10.44 1.95 -4.07
N LYS A 34 -11.20 2.18 -5.15
CA LYS A 34 -11.70 1.10 -6.00
C LYS A 34 -10.56 0.27 -6.61
N ARG A 35 -9.46 0.91 -6.99
CA ARG A 35 -8.26 0.22 -7.50
C ARG A 35 -7.63 -0.65 -6.42
N ILE A 36 -7.42 -0.12 -5.22
CA ILE A 36 -6.85 -0.87 -4.08
C ILE A 36 -7.72 -2.08 -3.74
N ASP A 37 -9.05 -1.91 -3.69
CA ASP A 37 -9.98 -3.00 -3.41
C ASP A 37 -9.89 -4.09 -4.48
N ARG A 38 -9.89 -3.70 -5.76
CA ARG A 38 -9.73 -4.63 -6.89
C ARG A 38 -8.40 -5.37 -6.82
N THR A 39 -7.28 -4.66 -6.59
CA THR A 39 -5.95 -5.27 -6.50
C THR A 39 -5.86 -6.22 -5.30
N THR A 40 -6.48 -5.87 -4.17
CA THR A 40 -6.55 -6.75 -2.98
C THR A 40 -7.32 -8.02 -3.27
N VAL A 41 -8.47 -7.93 -3.94
CA VAL A 41 -9.23 -9.11 -4.37
C VAL A 41 -8.41 -9.97 -5.33
N SER A 42 -7.71 -9.36 -6.29
CA SER A 42 -6.83 -10.09 -7.21
C SER A 42 -5.70 -10.83 -6.48
N LEU A 43 -5.09 -10.21 -5.46
CA LEU A 43 -4.09 -10.87 -4.62
C LEU A 43 -4.67 -12.07 -3.88
N LEU A 44 -5.86 -11.93 -3.28
CA LEU A 44 -6.54 -13.05 -2.61
C LEU A 44 -6.82 -14.20 -3.59
N VAL A 45 -7.26 -13.89 -4.81
CA VAL A 45 -7.48 -14.90 -5.86
C VAL A 45 -6.16 -15.60 -6.21
N ILE A 46 -5.05 -14.87 -6.39
CA ILE A 46 -3.74 -15.47 -6.65
C ILE A 46 -3.30 -16.40 -5.52
N VAL A 47 -3.49 -16.00 -4.27
CA VAL A 47 -3.16 -16.84 -3.10
C VAL A 47 -4.00 -18.11 -3.09
N LEU A 48 -5.30 -18.01 -3.34
CA LEU A 48 -6.18 -19.18 -3.46
C LEU A 48 -5.72 -20.11 -4.59
N VAL A 49 -5.42 -19.56 -5.77
CA VAL A 49 -4.91 -20.34 -6.91
C VAL A 49 -3.61 -21.04 -6.55
N TYR A 50 -2.67 -20.36 -5.89
CA TYR A 50 -1.42 -20.97 -5.44
C TYR A 50 -1.66 -22.16 -4.50
N PHE A 51 -2.52 -22.02 -3.49
CA PHE A 51 -2.84 -23.14 -2.59
C PHE A 51 -3.54 -24.29 -3.30
N LEU A 52 -4.43 -24.00 -4.25
CA LEU A 52 -5.05 -25.04 -5.08
C LEU A 52 -3.99 -25.81 -5.87
N LEU A 53 -3.07 -25.10 -6.55
CA LEU A 53 -2.00 -25.75 -7.31
C LEU A 53 -1.04 -26.55 -6.42
N ALA A 54 -0.70 -26.04 -5.23
CA ALA A 54 0.22 -26.71 -4.31
C ALA A 54 -0.35 -27.99 -3.69
N THR A 55 -1.67 -28.08 -3.53
CA THR A 55 -2.34 -29.25 -2.91
C THR A 55 -2.81 -30.28 -3.94
N SER A 56 -2.91 -29.88 -5.21
CA SER A 56 -3.50 -30.69 -6.25
C SER A 56 -2.41 -31.40 -7.06
N SER A 57 -2.44 -32.73 -7.10
CA SER A 57 -1.70 -33.55 -8.08
C SER A 57 -2.38 -33.49 -9.46
N VAL A 58 -2.88 -32.31 -9.84
CA VAL A 58 -3.77 -32.15 -10.97
C VAL A 58 -2.92 -31.93 -12.21
N GLU A 59 -3.06 -32.83 -13.17
CA GLU A 59 -2.32 -32.78 -14.44
C GLU A 59 -2.95 -31.80 -15.45
N SER A 60 -4.21 -31.39 -15.26
CA SER A 60 -4.88 -30.39 -16.11
C SER A 60 -5.99 -29.61 -15.40
N PHE A 61 -6.09 -28.30 -15.67
CA PHE A 61 -7.08 -27.42 -15.04
C PHE A 61 -8.07 -26.93 -16.09
N SER A 62 -9.35 -27.24 -15.92
CA SER A 62 -10.42 -26.82 -16.82
C SER A 62 -11.24 -25.69 -16.18
N ILE A 63 -11.22 -24.49 -16.76
CA ILE A 63 -12.10 -23.37 -16.38
C ILE A 63 -13.11 -23.17 -17.50
N GLY A 64 -14.32 -23.71 -17.33
CA GLY A 64 -15.35 -23.63 -18.37
C GLY A 64 -14.88 -24.27 -19.69
N PRO A 65 -15.01 -23.61 -20.86
CA PRO A 65 -14.59 -24.17 -22.15
C PRO A 65 -13.06 -24.15 -22.36
N PHE A 66 -12.29 -23.54 -21.47
CA PHE A 66 -10.85 -23.43 -21.59
C PHE A 66 -10.17 -24.55 -20.81
N ASN A 67 -9.41 -25.39 -21.51
CA ASN A 67 -8.61 -26.46 -20.91
C ASN A 67 -7.12 -26.07 -20.92
N ILE A 68 -6.56 -25.79 -19.74
CA ILE A 68 -5.14 -25.50 -19.59
C ILE A 68 -4.43 -26.84 -19.38
N LYS A 69 -3.74 -27.30 -20.43
CA LYS A 69 -2.99 -28.56 -20.44
C LYS A 69 -1.68 -28.49 -19.66
N ASP A 70 -1.16 -27.29 -19.40
CA ASP A 70 0.11 -27.10 -18.71
C ASP A 70 -0.06 -26.21 -17.48
N ILE A 71 -0.45 -26.84 -16.38
CA ILE A 71 -0.59 -26.18 -15.08
C ILE A 71 0.75 -25.59 -14.61
N ASN A 72 1.88 -26.15 -15.05
CA ASN A 72 3.20 -25.68 -14.64
C ASN A 72 3.45 -24.25 -15.12
N LEU A 73 2.90 -23.85 -16.28
CA LEU A 73 3.01 -22.48 -16.76
C LEU A 73 2.32 -21.50 -15.81
N VAL A 74 1.12 -21.84 -15.33
CA VAL A 74 0.39 -21.00 -14.37
C VAL A 74 1.16 -20.91 -13.06
N ALA A 75 1.63 -22.03 -12.53
CA ALA A 75 2.44 -22.08 -11.33
C ALA A 75 3.72 -21.24 -11.45
N GLN A 76 4.36 -21.26 -12.62
CA GLN A 76 5.57 -20.48 -12.90
C GLN A 76 5.32 -18.98 -12.97
N LEU A 77 4.13 -18.53 -13.40
CA LEU A 77 3.79 -17.11 -13.51
C LEU A 77 3.18 -16.50 -12.24
N LEU A 78 2.72 -17.30 -11.29
CA LEU A 78 2.14 -16.79 -10.04
C LEU A 78 3.08 -15.86 -9.25
N PRO A 79 4.37 -16.20 -9.03
CA PRO A 79 5.26 -15.34 -8.24
C PRO A 79 5.40 -13.94 -8.84
N ILE A 80 5.62 -13.84 -10.16
CA ILE A 80 5.79 -12.54 -10.82
C ILE A 80 4.50 -11.72 -10.83
N LEU A 81 3.34 -12.36 -11.02
CA LEU A 81 2.05 -11.70 -10.94
C LEU A 81 1.76 -11.21 -9.52
N PHE A 82 2.09 -12.03 -8.51
CA PHE A 82 1.94 -11.67 -7.11
C PHE A 82 2.81 -10.46 -6.75
N ALA A 83 4.10 -10.48 -7.13
CA ALA A 83 5.03 -9.38 -6.91
C ALA A 83 4.54 -8.08 -7.54
N TYR A 84 4.05 -8.14 -8.79
CA TYR A 84 3.53 -6.99 -9.50
C TYR A 84 2.29 -6.40 -8.80
N LEU A 85 1.32 -7.24 -8.42
CA LEU A 85 0.13 -6.76 -7.73
C LEU A 85 0.45 -6.22 -6.33
N LEU A 86 1.41 -6.83 -5.62
CA LEU A 86 1.88 -6.33 -4.33
C LEU A 86 2.53 -4.95 -4.48
N PHE A 87 3.36 -4.77 -5.50
CA PHE A 87 3.93 -3.48 -5.85
C PHE A 87 2.83 -2.45 -6.17
N ASP A 88 1.86 -2.79 -7.02
CA ASP A 88 0.78 -1.88 -7.38
C ASP A 88 -0.09 -1.50 -6.17
N LEU A 89 -0.36 -2.44 -5.27
CA LEU A 89 -1.10 -2.21 -4.04
C LEU A 89 -0.38 -1.20 -3.14
N LEU A 90 0.92 -1.39 -2.93
CA LEU A 90 1.73 -0.54 -2.04
C LEU A 90 1.89 0.87 -2.62
N THR A 91 2.20 1.00 -3.91
CA THR A 91 2.29 2.30 -4.58
C THR A 91 0.93 3.02 -4.60
N SER A 92 -0.17 2.30 -4.90
CA SER A 92 -1.52 2.89 -4.86
C SER A 92 -1.91 3.35 -3.46
N SER A 93 -1.51 2.62 -2.41
CA SER A 93 -1.77 2.99 -1.01
C SER A 93 -1.03 4.26 -0.59
N ILE A 94 0.23 4.41 -1.03
CA ILE A 94 1.01 5.63 -0.82
C ILE A 94 0.34 6.83 -1.52
N HIS A 95 -0.02 6.69 -2.80
CA HIS A 95 -0.72 7.74 -3.54
C HIS A 95 -2.08 8.10 -2.93
N LYS A 96 -2.86 7.11 -2.49
CA LYS A 96 -4.14 7.32 -1.78
C LYS A 96 -3.94 8.21 -0.57
N THR A 97 -2.87 7.98 0.20
CA THR A 97 -2.59 8.77 1.39
C THR A 97 -2.24 10.21 1.05
N GLU A 98 -1.43 10.46 0.03
CA GLU A 98 -1.13 11.83 -0.44
C GLU A 98 -2.39 12.59 -0.88
N VAL A 99 -3.26 11.92 -1.64
CA VAL A 99 -4.54 12.51 -2.09
C VAL A 99 -5.48 12.75 -0.90
N LEU A 100 -5.56 11.82 0.05
CA LEU A 100 -6.37 11.98 1.26
C LEU A 100 -5.92 13.20 2.08
N ILE A 101 -4.62 13.38 2.27
CA ILE A 101 -4.05 14.55 2.94
C ILE A 101 -4.42 15.83 2.19
N THR A 102 -4.31 15.82 0.85
CA THR A 102 -4.69 16.95 -0.01
C THR A 102 -6.17 17.31 0.14
N VAL A 103 -7.06 16.32 0.07
CA VAL A 103 -8.51 16.50 0.26
C VAL A 103 -8.82 17.10 1.63
N LYS A 104 -8.17 16.61 2.70
CA LYS A 104 -8.35 17.15 4.05
C LYS A 104 -7.91 18.62 4.15
N MET A 105 -6.77 18.98 3.58
CA MET A 105 -6.30 20.38 3.60
C MET A 105 -7.25 21.30 2.83
N LEU A 106 -7.68 20.89 1.63
CA LEU A 106 -8.62 21.66 0.83
C LEU A 106 -9.97 21.83 1.56
N PHE A 107 -10.49 20.76 2.15
CA PHE A 107 -11.71 20.81 2.95
C PHE A 107 -11.61 21.86 4.06
N LEU A 108 -10.51 21.87 4.82
CA LEU A 108 -10.33 22.86 5.88
C LEU A 108 -10.25 24.28 5.31
N SER A 109 -9.50 24.51 4.24
CA SER A 109 -9.41 25.83 3.63
C SER A 109 -10.74 26.36 3.08
N ILE A 110 -11.62 25.48 2.58
CA ILE A 110 -12.91 25.87 1.99
C ILE A 110 -13.94 26.14 3.09
N TYR A 111 -13.94 25.36 4.17
CA TYR A 111 -15.02 25.34 5.16
C TYR A 111 -14.65 25.95 6.53
N LEU A 112 -13.37 26.12 6.85
CA LEU A 112 -12.89 26.83 8.04
C LEU A 112 -12.15 28.09 7.58
N GLN A 113 -12.69 29.27 7.93
CA GLN A 113 -12.13 30.56 7.52
C GLN A 113 -10.94 31.03 8.37
N GLU A 114 -10.74 30.42 9.54
CA GLU A 114 -9.61 30.67 10.44
C GLU A 114 -8.84 29.36 10.63
N VAL A 115 -7.94 29.06 9.68
CA VAL A 115 -7.02 27.92 9.83
C VAL A 115 -5.67 28.48 10.22
N GLU A 116 -5.19 28.15 11.41
CA GLU A 116 -3.82 28.46 11.77
C GLU A 116 -2.87 27.51 11.03
N PRO A 117 -1.64 27.95 10.69
CA PRO A 117 -0.63 27.06 10.09
C PRO A 117 -0.39 25.77 10.91
N SER A 118 -0.59 25.85 12.23
CA SER A 118 -0.52 24.73 13.19
C SER A 118 -1.54 23.62 12.91
N ASP A 119 -2.73 23.94 12.40
CA ASP A 119 -3.76 22.94 12.06
C ASP A 119 -3.34 22.06 10.87
N PHE A 120 -2.67 22.67 9.89
CA PHE A 120 -2.15 21.95 8.72
C PHE A 120 -0.97 21.03 9.10
N GLU A 121 -0.10 21.50 9.99
CA GLU A 121 1.00 20.69 10.54
C GLU A 121 0.47 19.50 11.35
N GLU A 122 -0.59 19.68 12.14
CA GLU A 122 -1.19 18.60 12.93
C GLU A 122 -1.72 17.48 12.03
N ILE A 123 -2.31 17.80 10.87
CA ILE A 123 -2.82 16.81 9.91
C ILE A 123 -1.68 16.04 9.25
N LYS A 124 -0.59 16.74 8.90
CA LYS A 124 0.63 16.14 8.36
C LYS A 124 1.26 15.18 9.38
N ASN A 125 1.38 15.62 10.63
CA ASN A 125 2.03 14.87 11.73
C ASN A 125 1.17 13.70 12.23
N LYS A 126 -0.17 13.82 12.21
CA LYS A 126 -1.09 12.70 12.48
C LYS A 126 -1.03 11.62 11.40
N HIS A 127 -0.43 11.88 10.23
CA HIS A 127 -0.25 10.91 9.15
C HIS A 127 1.24 10.58 8.98
N ASN A 128 1.86 10.10 10.07
CA ASN A 128 3.19 9.50 10.04
C ASN A 128 3.28 8.35 9.04
N PHE A 129 4.49 8.11 8.54
CA PHE A 129 4.79 7.11 7.50
C PHE A 129 4.20 5.72 7.79
N PHE A 130 4.30 5.24 9.03
CA PHE A 130 3.68 4.00 9.47
C PHE A 130 2.16 4.03 9.28
N THR A 131 1.49 5.11 9.66
CA THR A 131 0.07 5.30 9.41
C THR A 131 -0.21 5.29 7.90
N ARG A 132 0.61 5.95 7.06
CA ARG A 132 0.41 5.97 5.59
C ARG A 132 0.46 4.59 4.93
N VAL A 133 1.35 3.72 5.41
CA VAL A 133 1.50 2.34 4.90
C VAL A 133 0.43 1.42 5.49
N LEU A 134 0.01 1.66 6.74
CA LEU A 134 -1.01 0.89 7.48
C LEU A 134 -2.46 1.33 7.20
N LEU A 135 -2.69 2.37 6.39
CA LEU A 135 -3.99 3.02 6.12
C LEU A 135 -4.76 2.55 4.85
N PRO A 136 -4.78 1.26 4.46
CA PRO A 136 -5.99 0.74 3.84
C PRO A 136 -7.09 0.44 4.87
N PHE A 137 -6.77 0.30 6.17
CA PHE A 137 -7.72 -0.15 7.21
C PHE A 137 -7.90 0.90 8.32
N SER A 138 -9.13 1.34 8.59
CA SER A 138 -9.46 2.41 9.56
C SER A 138 -9.05 2.09 11.02
N PHE A 139 -8.84 0.82 11.34
CA PHE A 139 -8.47 0.37 12.68
C PHE A 139 -7.09 0.86 13.14
N THR A 140 -6.16 1.03 12.20
CA THR A 140 -4.79 1.49 12.51
C THR A 140 -4.75 2.98 12.84
N THR A 141 -5.72 3.75 12.34
CA THR A 141 -5.89 5.18 12.69
C THR A 141 -6.32 5.33 14.15
N ASP A 142 -7.23 4.49 14.62
CA ASP A 142 -7.67 4.49 16.02
C ASP A 142 -6.60 3.92 16.97
N LEU A 143 -5.84 2.91 16.54
CA LEU A 143 -4.66 2.44 17.28
C LEU A 143 -3.57 3.51 17.36
N SER A 144 -3.29 4.24 16.27
CA SER A 144 -2.26 5.28 16.27
C SER A 144 -2.56 6.40 17.27
N ARG A 145 -3.84 6.70 17.52
CA ARG A 145 -4.28 7.64 18.57
C ARG A 145 -3.96 7.15 19.99
N LEU A 146 -3.84 5.83 20.21
CA LEU A 146 -3.38 5.28 21.49
C LEU A 146 -1.88 5.46 21.72
N PHE A 147 -1.10 5.76 20.67
CA PHE A 147 0.35 5.98 20.75
C PHE A 147 0.76 7.45 20.61
N VAL A 148 -0.16 8.34 20.23
CA VAL A 148 0.10 9.79 20.09
C VAL A 148 -0.24 10.49 21.42
N GLY A 149 0.78 10.67 22.27
CA GLY A 149 0.69 11.39 23.54
C GLY A 149 1.77 10.95 24.54
N LYS A 150 1.90 11.64 25.68
CA LYS A 150 2.73 11.18 26.82
C LYS A 150 2.09 9.93 27.45
N THR A 151 2.11 8.80 26.75
CA THR A 151 1.58 7.53 27.25
C THR A 151 2.49 7.01 28.37
N GLN A 152 1.89 6.70 29.51
CA GLN A 152 2.54 5.91 30.55
C GLN A 152 3.08 4.61 29.94
N VAL A 153 4.30 4.21 30.33
CA VAL A 153 5.04 3.07 29.73
C VAL A 153 4.20 1.80 29.61
N GLY A 154 3.33 1.53 30.58
CA GLY A 154 2.44 0.35 30.57
C GLY A 154 1.36 0.36 29.47
N LEU A 155 0.76 1.52 29.18
CA LEU A 155 -0.23 1.68 28.12
C LEU A 155 0.42 1.52 26.73
N GLY A 156 1.66 1.99 26.57
CA GLY A 156 2.45 1.79 25.36
C GLY A 156 2.77 0.31 25.08
N CYS A 157 3.20 -0.44 26.11
CA CYS A 157 3.46 -1.88 25.97
C CYS A 157 2.19 -2.68 25.63
N PHE A 158 1.05 -2.35 26.25
CA PHE A 158 -0.21 -3.00 25.94
C PHE A 158 -0.66 -2.71 24.50
N GLY A 159 -0.50 -1.46 24.04
CA GLY A 159 -0.73 -1.09 22.65
C GLY A 159 0.14 -1.89 21.68
N LEU A 160 1.44 -2.04 21.97
CA LEU A 160 2.37 -2.82 21.14
C LEU A 160 2.00 -4.32 21.09
N LEU A 161 1.61 -4.90 22.23
CA LEU A 161 1.14 -6.28 22.28
C LEU A 161 -0.12 -6.47 21.41
N LEU A 162 -1.04 -5.50 21.45
CA LEU A 162 -2.28 -5.53 20.67
C LEU A 162 -2.04 -5.33 19.16
N SER A 163 -0.98 -4.61 18.78
CA SER A 163 -0.64 -4.35 17.38
C SER A 163 0.23 -5.43 16.73
N LEU A 164 0.85 -6.31 17.52
CA LEU A 164 1.69 -7.41 17.04
C LEU A 164 0.98 -8.35 16.03
N PRO A 165 -0.28 -8.78 16.26
CA PRO A 165 -1.04 -9.54 15.27
C PRO A 165 -1.35 -8.76 13.97
N LEU A 166 -1.38 -7.42 14.02
CA LEU A 166 -1.56 -6.60 12.83
C LEU A 166 -0.26 -6.47 12.04
N LEU A 167 0.89 -6.41 12.73
CA LEU A 167 2.19 -6.43 12.09
C LEU A 167 2.45 -7.76 11.37
N SER A 168 1.98 -8.89 11.92
CA SER A 168 2.12 -10.18 11.23
C SER A 168 1.28 -10.23 9.95
N LEU A 169 0.09 -9.62 9.91
CA LEU A 169 -0.71 -9.47 8.69
C LEU A 169 0.02 -8.65 7.61
N TYR A 170 0.84 -7.67 8.00
CA TYR A 170 1.65 -6.90 7.05
C TYR A 170 2.79 -7.71 6.42
N LEU A 171 3.40 -8.62 7.18
CA LEU A 171 4.46 -9.50 6.67
C LEU A 171 3.94 -10.67 5.84
N LEU A 172 2.65 -11.00 5.99
CA LEU A 172 2.03 -12.16 5.37
C LEU A 172 2.17 -12.23 3.84
N PRO A 173 2.01 -11.15 3.05
CA PRO A 173 2.22 -11.19 1.61
C PRO A 173 3.65 -11.58 1.22
N PHE A 174 4.65 -11.07 1.92
CA PHE A 174 6.06 -11.39 1.66
C PHE A 174 6.41 -12.83 2.03
N VAL A 175 5.80 -13.35 3.10
CA VAL A 175 5.94 -14.77 3.48
C VAL A 175 5.34 -15.68 2.41
N LEU A 176 4.15 -15.35 1.89
CA LEU A 176 3.53 -16.10 0.81
C LEU A 176 4.37 -16.06 -0.47
N GLU A 177 4.87 -14.88 -0.84
CA GLU A 177 5.75 -14.72 -2.00
C GLU A 177 7.04 -15.53 -1.87
N PHE A 178 7.63 -15.58 -0.68
CA PHE A 178 8.79 -16.42 -0.41
C PHE A 178 8.47 -17.91 -0.64
N PHE A 179 7.30 -18.39 -0.21
CA PHE A 179 6.87 -19.76 -0.49
C PHE A 179 6.67 -20.01 -1.98
N MET A 180 6.05 -19.07 -2.71
CA MET A 180 5.88 -19.16 -4.15
C MET A 180 7.24 -19.20 -4.90
N LEU A 181 8.20 -18.38 -4.50
CA LEU A 181 9.55 -18.37 -5.06
C LEU A 181 10.31 -19.66 -4.76
N ARG A 182 10.20 -20.17 -3.53
CA ARG A 182 10.81 -21.43 -3.12
C ARG A 182 10.28 -22.59 -3.95
N ASP A 183 8.96 -22.67 -4.11
CA ASP A 183 8.34 -23.75 -4.87
C ASP A 183 8.66 -23.63 -6.36
N LEU A 184 8.74 -22.41 -6.91
CA LEU A 184 9.24 -22.16 -8.26
C LEU A 184 10.69 -22.63 -8.44
N TYR A 185 11.55 -22.36 -7.44
CA TYR A 185 12.95 -22.78 -7.48
C TYR A 185 13.11 -24.29 -7.55
N PHE A 186 12.34 -25.05 -6.75
CA PHE A 186 12.45 -26.50 -6.71
C PHE A 186 11.71 -27.22 -7.85
N ASN A 187 10.57 -26.68 -8.31
CA ASN A 187 9.68 -27.42 -9.21
C ASN A 187 9.59 -26.81 -10.62
N GLY A 188 10.06 -25.58 -10.84
CA GLY A 188 9.85 -24.87 -12.12
C GLY A 188 11.07 -24.11 -12.66
N PHE A 189 12.24 -24.20 -12.01
CA PHE A 189 13.40 -23.39 -12.36
C PHE A 189 14.17 -23.89 -13.59
N ASP A 190 13.94 -25.12 -14.04
CA ASP A 190 14.68 -25.71 -15.16
C ASP A 190 14.37 -25.00 -16.50
N ASN A 191 13.14 -24.51 -16.64
CA ASN A 191 12.66 -23.88 -17.87
C ASN A 191 12.95 -22.37 -17.90
N ILE A 192 13.09 -21.83 -19.12
CA ILE A 192 13.37 -20.40 -19.35
C ILE A 192 12.30 -19.52 -18.68
N ILE A 193 11.02 -19.90 -18.78
CA ILE A 193 9.89 -19.16 -18.19
C ILE A 193 10.04 -19.08 -16.67
N GLY A 194 10.35 -20.19 -16.00
CA GLY A 194 10.57 -20.21 -14.56
C GLY A 194 11.75 -19.36 -14.11
N LYS A 195 12.86 -19.37 -14.86
CA LYS A 195 14.02 -18.49 -14.60
C LYS A 195 13.64 -17.02 -14.72
N ILE A 196 12.95 -16.64 -15.80
CA ILE A 196 12.47 -15.27 -16.00
C ILE A 196 11.56 -14.85 -14.86
N SER A 197 10.58 -15.68 -14.52
CA SER A 197 9.65 -15.39 -13.42
C SER A 197 10.38 -15.21 -12.09
N PHE A 198 11.33 -16.10 -11.76
CA PHE A 198 12.11 -16.04 -10.53
C PHE A 198 12.92 -14.73 -10.44
N TYR A 199 13.72 -14.42 -11.45
CA TYR A 199 14.56 -13.21 -11.45
C TYR A 199 13.74 -11.92 -11.50
N MET A 200 12.64 -11.90 -12.27
CA MET A 200 11.75 -10.74 -12.34
C MET A 200 11.02 -10.50 -11.01
N THR A 201 10.58 -11.56 -10.32
CA THR A 201 9.97 -11.47 -8.99
C THR A 201 10.94 -10.84 -8.00
N ILE A 202 12.20 -11.30 -7.96
CA ILE A 202 13.26 -10.71 -7.13
C ILE A 202 13.50 -9.25 -7.51
N TYR A 203 13.59 -8.95 -8.80
CA TYR A 203 13.80 -7.58 -9.29
C TYR A 203 12.67 -6.63 -8.85
N ILE A 204 11.40 -7.04 -9.00
CA ILE A 204 10.24 -6.25 -8.57
C ILE A 204 10.30 -6.00 -7.06
N ASN A 205 10.68 -6.99 -6.25
CA ASN A 205 10.86 -6.81 -4.81
C ASN A 205 11.99 -5.84 -4.47
N LEU A 206 13.12 -5.88 -5.17
CA LEU A 206 14.19 -4.92 -4.98
C LEU A 206 13.76 -3.49 -5.33
N VAL A 207 13.01 -3.32 -6.42
CA VAL A 207 12.41 -2.04 -6.80
C VAL A 207 11.43 -1.57 -5.74
N LEU A 208 10.62 -2.46 -5.18
CA LEU A 208 9.68 -2.17 -4.10
C LEU A 208 10.40 -1.67 -2.84
N ILE A 209 11.44 -2.38 -2.40
CA ILE A 209 12.26 -1.99 -1.25
C ILE A 209 12.92 -0.63 -1.50
N PHE A 210 13.51 -0.43 -2.67
CA PHE A 210 14.13 0.84 -3.04
C PHE A 210 13.11 1.99 -3.02
N TYR A 211 11.93 1.79 -3.60
CA TYR A 211 10.86 2.78 -3.60
C TYR A 211 10.41 3.11 -2.18
N TYR A 212 10.27 2.10 -1.32
CA TYR A 212 9.91 2.27 0.09
C TYR A 212 10.96 3.09 0.87
N ILE A 213 12.25 2.74 0.71
CA ILE A 213 13.35 3.49 1.33
C ILE A 213 13.33 4.94 0.87
N LYS A 214 13.18 5.18 -0.44
CA LYS A 214 13.13 6.53 -1.01
C LYS A 214 12.01 7.36 -0.40
N VAL A 215 10.78 6.82 -0.36
CA VAL A 215 9.62 7.51 0.21
C VAL A 215 9.83 7.80 1.70
N THR A 216 10.38 6.84 2.46
CA THR A 216 10.69 7.02 3.88
C THR A 216 11.71 8.15 4.09
N LEU A 217 12.80 8.15 3.32
CA LEU A 217 13.85 9.17 3.43
C LEU A 217 13.33 10.57 3.07
N THR A 218 12.49 10.69 2.03
CA THR A 218 11.86 11.97 1.69
C THR A 218 10.99 12.48 2.83
N ASN A 219 10.15 11.62 3.41
CA ASN A 219 9.29 12.01 4.54
C ASN A 219 10.10 12.40 5.79
N LEU A 220 11.22 11.72 6.06
CA LEU A 220 12.11 12.07 7.18
C LEU A 220 12.82 13.41 6.97
N LYS A 221 13.22 13.71 5.74
CA LYS A 221 13.82 14.99 5.40
C LYS A 221 12.81 16.14 5.59
N ASP A 222 11.59 15.95 5.14
CA ASP A 222 10.50 16.92 5.29
C ASP A 222 10.08 17.17 6.75
N LEU A 223 10.45 16.28 7.68
CA LEU A 223 10.27 16.46 9.12
C LEU A 223 11.45 17.23 9.75
N LYS A 224 12.68 16.96 9.32
CA LYS A 224 13.90 17.63 9.84
C LYS A 224 14.04 19.08 9.38
N GLU A 225 13.49 19.46 8.23
CA GLU A 225 13.51 20.85 7.76
C GLU A 225 12.50 21.75 8.53
N GLN A 226 11.74 21.18 9.48
CA GLN A 226 10.75 21.89 10.29
C GLN A 226 11.14 22.02 11.78
N GLU A 227 12.23 21.36 12.21
CA GLU A 227 12.85 21.53 13.54
C GLU A 227 13.95 22.60 13.50
#